data_AF-A0A803XXZ8-F1
#
_entry.id   AF-A0A803XXZ8-F1
#
_cell.length_a   1.000
_cell.length_b   1.000
_cell.length_c   1.000
_cell.angle_alpha   90.00
_cell.angle_beta   90.00
_cell.angle_gamma   90.00
#
_symmetry.space_group_name_H-M   'P 1'
#
loop_
_entity.id
_entity.type
_entity.pdbx_description
1 polymer ?
#
loop_
_entity_poly.entity_id
_entity_poly.type
_entity_poly.pdbx_seq_one_letter_code
_entity_poly.pdbx_strand_id
1 'polypeptide(L)'
;MLENLATLQSIACLVWQYCFFRLANIQKDKNGYLYNRKSDSRAEYSILEELEHKMSVNRKAEKTKILQQLAKIHNNVKRLQQQLEDVKPTSEFVDKLKEMLEETENAVNTFKDEQRQIYEQLLKDEKTAVNELSIFEKKVELWATSSSTTEKVLKLPSARISVNKTLGNHLPEEVIEFERFLQQTGGRQGGWDDGDHQNFLKVWTKHRGRLSYVDEALEYLHGRTKEDVEQHGIWYREFLILQDRKKEVKRLFWGLCSFKEYILIFKIHALVIFVLDYEKAEERRQQQQAAISAWKKQKAITSAVEQNASTNVI
;
A
#
# COMPACT_ATOMS: atom_id res chain seq x y z
N MET A 1 -2.88 33.33 71.27
CA MET A 1 -2.21 32.21 70.58
C MET A 1 -3.18 31.33 69.78
N LEU A 2 -4.39 31.02 70.28
CA LEU A 2 -5.38 30.21 69.55
C LEU A 2 -5.92 30.87 68.26
N GLU A 3 -6.09 32.19 68.24
CA GLU A 3 -6.57 32.94 67.04
C GLU A 3 -5.59 32.89 65.85
N ASN A 4 -4.28 32.84 66.11
CA ASN A 4 -3.26 32.71 65.08
C ASN A 4 -3.23 31.30 64.46
N LEU A 5 -3.62 30.28 65.22
CA LEU A 5 -3.70 28.91 64.71
C LEU A 5 -4.91 28.74 63.78
N ALA A 6 -6.06 29.31 64.17
CA ALA A 6 -7.29 29.28 63.39
C ALA A 6 -7.15 30.05 62.06
N THR A 7 -6.48 31.19 62.08
CA THR A 7 -6.19 31.97 60.86
C THR A 7 -5.22 31.25 59.93
N LEU A 8 -4.16 30.63 60.45
CA LEU A 8 -3.24 29.82 59.64
C LEU A 8 -3.93 28.60 59.02
N GLN A 9 -4.82 27.93 59.76
CA GLN A 9 -5.58 26.79 59.26
C GLN A 9 -6.58 27.20 58.17
N SER A 10 -7.19 28.38 58.30
CA SER A 10 -8.09 28.94 57.29
C SER A 10 -7.34 29.33 56.01
N ILE A 11 -6.15 29.95 56.13
CA ILE A 11 -5.28 30.27 55.00
C ILE A 11 -4.81 29.00 54.28
N ALA A 12 -4.39 27.98 55.03
CA ALA A 12 -3.99 26.69 54.46
C ALA A 12 -5.15 26.02 53.69
N CYS A 13 -6.38 26.11 54.20
CA CYS A 13 -7.58 25.59 53.54
C CYS A 13 -7.85 26.32 52.21
N LEU A 14 -7.78 27.66 52.20
CA LEU A 14 -7.97 28.46 50.99
C LEU A 14 -6.89 28.21 49.94
N VAL A 15 -5.63 28.07 50.35
CA VAL A 15 -4.52 27.72 49.44
C VAL A 15 -4.72 26.33 48.85
N TRP A 16 -5.12 25.36 49.67
CA TRP A 16 -5.41 24.00 49.20
C TRP A 16 -6.57 23.99 48.21
N GLN A 17 -7.65 24.72 48.50
CA GLN A 17 -8.82 24.81 47.63
C GLN A 17 -8.50 25.52 46.31
N TYR A 18 -7.68 26.58 46.33
CA TYR A 18 -7.18 27.25 45.13
C TYR A 18 -6.30 26.33 44.29
N CYS A 19 -5.34 25.63 44.91
CA CYS A 19 -4.47 24.67 44.23
C CYS A 19 -5.27 23.51 43.63
N PHE A 20 -6.24 22.96 44.36
CA PHE A 20 -7.11 21.89 43.89
C PHE A 20 -7.93 22.33 42.68
N PHE A 21 -8.57 23.51 42.75
CA PHE A 21 -9.35 24.05 41.63
C PHE A 21 -8.48 24.33 40.40
N ARG A 22 -7.27 24.88 40.61
CA ARG A 22 -6.31 25.14 39.53
C ARG A 22 -5.84 23.85 38.86
N LEU A 23 -5.55 22.80 39.64
CA LEU A 23 -5.19 21.48 39.12
C LEU A 23 -6.36 20.84 38.36
N ALA A 24 -7.58 20.94 38.88
CA ALA A 24 -8.78 20.43 38.21
C ALA A 24 -9.03 21.10 36.86
N ASN A 25 -8.86 22.43 36.76
CA ASN A 25 -8.99 23.16 35.50
C ASN A 25 -7.90 22.78 34.50
N ILE A 26 -6.63 22.70 34.92
CA ILE A 26 -5.53 22.26 34.05
C ILE A 26 -5.78 20.84 33.51
N GLN A 27 -6.29 19.94 34.35
CA GLN A 27 -6.63 18.58 33.94
C GLN A 27 -7.81 18.55 32.96
N LYS A 28 -8.82 19.41 33.16
CA LYS A 28 -9.96 19.56 32.25
C LYS A 28 -9.54 20.09 30.89
N ASP A 29 -8.69 21.12 30.86
CA ASP A 29 -8.18 21.72 29.62
C ASP A 29 -7.32 20.73 28.84
N LYS A 30 -6.45 19.98 29.53
CA LYS A 30 -5.65 18.91 28.93
C LYS A 30 -6.50 17.79 28.35
N ASN A 31 -7.55 17.37 29.07
CA ASN A 31 -8.50 16.37 28.57
C ASN A 31 -9.30 16.88 27.38
N GLY A 32 -9.70 18.16 27.37
CA GLY A 32 -10.37 18.80 26.24
C GLY A 32 -9.50 18.80 24.98
N TYR A 33 -8.23 19.18 25.11
CA TYR A 33 -7.26 19.14 24.01
C TYR A 33 -7.05 17.71 23.46
N LEU A 34 -6.91 16.72 24.34
CA LEU A 34 -6.77 15.32 23.94
C LEU A 34 -8.03 14.77 23.26
N TYR A 35 -9.21 15.18 23.71
CA TYR A 35 -10.47 14.77 23.09
C TYR A 35 -10.63 15.38 21.70
N ASN A 36 -10.33 16.67 21.55
CA ASN A 36 -10.42 17.36 20.26
C ASN A 36 -9.40 16.82 19.24
N ARG A 37 -8.17 16.52 19.70
CA ARG A 37 -7.15 15.87 18.88
C ARG A 37 -7.55 14.45 18.45
N LYS A 38 -8.29 13.72 19.28
CA LYS A 38 -8.85 12.40 18.92
C LYS A 38 -9.96 12.52 17.88
N SER A 39 -10.81 13.56 17.93
CA SER A 39 -11.78 13.79 16.88
C SER A 39 -11.14 14.23 15.57
N ASP A 40 -10.10 15.07 15.62
CA ASP A 40 -9.38 15.52 14.42
C ASP A 40 -8.67 14.36 13.71
N SER A 41 -7.92 13.54 14.46
CA SER A 41 -7.29 12.33 13.90
C SER A 41 -8.29 11.32 13.34
N ARG A 42 -9.49 11.23 13.92
CA ARG A 42 -10.59 10.42 13.37
C ARG A 42 -11.12 10.99 12.06
N ALA A 43 -11.24 12.32 11.96
CA ALA A 43 -11.66 12.98 10.73
C ALA A 43 -10.61 12.78 9.62
N GLU A 44 -9.32 12.94 9.92
CA GLU A 44 -8.22 12.66 9.00
C GLU A 44 -8.22 11.20 8.52
N TYR A 45 -8.45 10.24 9.43
CA TYR A 45 -8.57 8.83 9.06
C TYR A 45 -9.77 8.55 8.16
N SER A 46 -10.92 9.19 8.40
CA SER A 46 -12.11 9.09 7.55
C SER A 46 -11.81 9.53 6.11
N ILE A 47 -11.04 10.61 5.93
CA ILE A 47 -10.65 11.09 4.61
C ILE A 47 -9.78 10.06 3.88
N LEU A 48 -8.86 9.40 4.58
CA LEU A 48 -8.02 8.35 4.00
C LEU A 48 -8.84 7.12 3.58
N GLU A 49 -9.82 6.71 4.39
CA GLU A 49 -10.72 5.61 4.08
C GLU A 49 -11.61 5.93 2.87
N GLU A 50 -12.13 7.16 2.78
CA GLU A 50 -12.87 7.65 1.60
C GLU A 50 -12.00 7.64 0.33
N LEU A 51 -10.73 8.06 0.44
CA LEU A 51 -9.77 8.03 -0.67
C LEU A 51 -9.45 6.60 -1.12
N GLU A 52 -9.22 5.68 -0.18
CA GLU A 52 -8.99 4.27 -0.48
C GLU A 52 -10.22 3.65 -1.17
N HIS A 53 -11.42 3.92 -0.65
CA HIS A 53 -12.66 3.46 -1.25
C HIS A 53 -12.82 4.00 -2.68
N LYS A 54 -12.59 5.30 -2.87
CA LYS A 54 -12.64 5.94 -4.19
C LYS A 54 -11.66 5.32 -5.17
N MET A 55 -10.40 5.08 -4.77
CA MET A 55 -9.42 4.40 -5.62
C MET A 55 -9.84 2.97 -5.99
N SER A 56 -10.41 2.23 -5.03
CA SER A 56 -10.91 0.87 -5.26
C SER A 56 -12.08 0.85 -6.27
N VAL A 57 -13.03 1.79 -6.13
CA VAL A 57 -14.15 1.96 -7.07
C VAL A 57 -13.64 2.35 -8.45
N ASN A 58 -12.75 3.33 -8.54
CA ASN A 58 -12.15 3.77 -9.81
C ASN A 58 -11.48 2.61 -10.55
N ARG A 59 -10.66 1.81 -9.85
CA ARG A 59 -10.00 0.64 -10.45
C ARG A 59 -11.01 -0.39 -11.00
N LYS A 60 -12.13 -0.60 -10.32
CA LYS A 60 -13.21 -1.49 -10.81
C LYS A 60 -13.92 -0.91 -12.03
N ALA A 61 -14.17 0.41 -12.03
CA ALA A 61 -14.78 1.12 -13.15
C ALA A 61 -13.88 1.05 -14.40
N GLU A 62 -12.58 1.34 -14.25
CA GLU A 62 -11.60 1.24 -15.34
C GLU A 62 -11.51 -0.17 -15.91
N LYS A 63 -11.46 -1.19 -15.03
CA LYS A 63 -11.50 -2.60 -15.48
C LYS A 63 -12.74 -2.88 -16.34
N THR A 64 -13.89 -2.40 -15.92
CA THR A 64 -15.16 -2.60 -16.66
C THR A 64 -15.12 -1.88 -18.00
N LYS A 65 -14.61 -0.64 -18.03
CA LYS A 65 -14.47 0.16 -19.25
C LYS A 65 -13.55 -0.50 -20.28
N ILE A 66 -12.39 -1.01 -19.84
CA ILE A 66 -11.44 -1.73 -20.71
C ILE A 66 -12.11 -2.99 -21.29
N LEU A 67 -12.80 -3.77 -20.46
CA LEU A 67 -13.49 -4.98 -20.93
C LEU A 67 -14.58 -4.65 -21.95
N GLN A 68 -15.34 -3.56 -21.76
CA GLN A 68 -16.35 -3.11 -22.72
C GLN A 68 -15.74 -2.67 -24.06
N GLN A 69 -14.64 -1.90 -24.03
CA GLN A 69 -13.94 -1.48 -25.25
C GLN A 69 -13.34 -2.66 -26.01
N LEU A 70 -12.74 -3.62 -25.29
CA LEU A 70 -12.20 -4.83 -25.89
C LEU A 70 -13.29 -5.70 -26.51
N ALA A 71 -14.43 -5.85 -25.84
CA ALA A 71 -15.59 -6.57 -26.37
C ALA A 71 -16.13 -5.91 -27.66
N LYS A 72 -16.16 -4.57 -27.70
CA LYS A 72 -16.57 -3.82 -28.91
C LYS A 72 -15.63 -4.10 -30.10
N ILE A 73 -14.32 -4.01 -29.88
CA ILE A 73 -13.31 -4.31 -30.90
C ILE A 73 -13.45 -5.76 -31.37
N HIS A 74 -13.56 -6.70 -30.43
CA HIS A 74 -13.74 -8.11 -30.73
C HIS A 74 -14.97 -8.38 -31.61
N ASN A 75 -16.11 -7.79 -31.27
CA ASN A 75 -17.35 -7.93 -32.04
C ASN A 75 -17.22 -7.34 -33.45
N ASN A 76 -16.53 -6.22 -33.61
CA ASN A 76 -16.26 -5.63 -34.93
C ASN A 76 -15.37 -6.54 -35.78
N VAL A 77 -14.30 -7.09 -35.19
CA VAL A 77 -13.41 -8.05 -35.85
C VAL A 77 -14.17 -9.32 -36.26
N LYS A 78 -15.01 -9.87 -35.37
CA LYS A 78 -15.83 -11.06 -35.64
C LYS A 78 -16.80 -10.83 -36.79
N ARG A 79 -17.46 -9.66 -36.82
CA ARG A 79 -18.34 -9.25 -37.91
C ARG A 79 -17.58 -9.14 -39.24
N LEU A 80 -16.37 -8.58 -39.21
CA LEU A 80 -15.49 -8.48 -40.39
C LEU A 80 -15.07 -9.86 -40.90
N GLN A 81 -14.71 -10.78 -40.00
CA GLN A 81 -14.37 -12.17 -40.35
C GLN A 81 -15.55 -12.92 -40.98
N GLN A 82 -16.76 -12.78 -40.41
CA GLN A 82 -17.97 -13.42 -40.96
C GLN A 82 -18.34 -12.90 -42.35
N GLN A 83 -18.17 -11.59 -42.58
CA GLN A 83 -18.36 -11.00 -43.90
C GLN A 83 -17.29 -11.48 -44.90
N LEU A 84 -16.11 -11.92 -44.44
CA LEU A 84 -15.04 -12.43 -45.30
C LEU A 84 -15.24 -13.90 -45.73
N GLU A 85 -15.96 -14.71 -44.92
CA GLU A 85 -16.27 -16.12 -45.19
C GLU A 85 -17.40 -16.29 -46.22
N ASP A 86 -18.32 -15.33 -46.29
CA ASP A 86 -19.47 -15.33 -47.20
C ASP A 86 -19.27 -14.27 -48.30
N VAL A 87 -19.28 -14.69 -49.57
CA VAL A 87 -19.57 -13.91 -50.81
C VAL A 87 -18.41 -13.63 -51.79
N LYS A 88 -18.77 -13.64 -53.10
CA LYS A 88 -17.94 -13.25 -54.25
C LYS A 88 -17.60 -11.75 -54.22
N PRO A 89 -16.38 -11.34 -54.62
CA PRO A 89 -15.96 -9.94 -54.60
C PRO A 89 -16.74 -9.10 -55.63
N THR A 90 -17.78 -8.42 -55.15
CA THR A 90 -18.50 -7.36 -55.86
C THR A 90 -17.95 -6.01 -55.37
N SER A 91 -17.88 -4.98 -56.23
CA SER A 91 -17.32 -3.65 -55.85
C SER A 91 -17.94 -3.08 -54.57
N GLU A 92 -19.26 -3.17 -54.43
CA GLU A 92 -20.03 -2.69 -53.27
C GLU A 92 -19.68 -3.44 -51.96
N PHE A 93 -19.28 -4.71 -52.06
CA PHE A 93 -18.84 -5.51 -50.93
C PHE A 93 -17.42 -5.14 -50.49
N VAL A 94 -16.53 -4.84 -51.44
CA VAL A 94 -15.17 -4.36 -51.15
C VAL A 94 -15.22 -3.01 -50.42
N ASP A 95 -16.12 -2.11 -50.82
CA ASP A 95 -16.29 -0.82 -50.15
C ASP A 95 -16.83 -0.98 -48.72
N LYS A 96 -17.77 -1.90 -48.50
CA LYS A 96 -18.29 -2.24 -47.17
C LYS A 96 -17.23 -2.90 -46.26
N LEU A 97 -16.35 -3.73 -46.81
CA LEU A 97 -15.22 -4.29 -46.06
C LEU A 97 -14.21 -3.20 -45.65
N LYS A 98 -13.92 -2.25 -46.53
CA LYS A 98 -13.05 -1.11 -46.21
C LYS A 98 -13.65 -0.27 -45.08
N GLU A 99 -14.94 0.04 -45.14
CA GLU A 99 -15.64 0.78 -44.08
C GLU A 99 -15.53 0.06 -42.73
N MET A 100 -15.81 -1.24 -42.67
CA MET A 100 -15.68 -2.01 -41.42
C MET A 100 -14.23 -2.16 -40.92
N LEU A 101 -13.25 -2.24 -41.83
CA LEU A 101 -11.84 -2.28 -41.47
C LEU A 101 -11.42 -0.94 -40.86
N GLU A 102 -11.83 0.17 -41.47
CA GLU A 102 -11.57 1.53 -40.99
C GLU A 102 -12.27 1.77 -39.64
N GLU A 103 -13.51 1.30 -39.46
CA GLU A 103 -14.18 1.32 -38.15
C GLU A 103 -13.41 0.55 -37.07
N THR A 104 -12.85 -0.61 -37.44
CA THR A 104 -12.09 -1.46 -36.51
C THR A 104 -10.75 -0.84 -36.16
N GLU A 105 -10.03 -0.32 -37.17
CA GLU A 105 -8.76 0.38 -36.99
C GLU A 105 -8.94 1.65 -36.14
N ASN A 106 -9.98 2.44 -36.41
CA ASN A 106 -10.33 3.61 -35.61
C ASN A 106 -10.66 3.24 -34.16
N ALA A 107 -11.40 2.14 -33.93
CA ALA A 107 -11.69 1.67 -32.58
C ALA A 107 -10.43 1.22 -31.83
N VAL A 108 -9.50 0.54 -32.50
CA VAL A 108 -8.21 0.12 -31.93
C VAL A 108 -7.32 1.33 -31.64
N ASN A 109 -7.21 2.29 -32.54
CA ASN A 109 -6.40 3.50 -32.36
C ASN A 109 -6.94 4.36 -31.22
N THR A 110 -8.26 4.56 -31.17
CA THR A 110 -8.92 5.28 -30.06
C THR A 110 -8.65 4.58 -28.72
N PHE A 111 -8.79 3.26 -28.67
CA PHE A 111 -8.48 2.50 -27.46
C PHE A 111 -7.03 2.70 -27.01
N LYS A 112 -6.07 2.58 -27.94
CA LYS A 112 -4.64 2.75 -27.62
C LYS A 112 -4.33 4.17 -27.13
N ASP A 113 -4.93 5.17 -27.75
CA ASP A 113 -4.74 6.58 -27.37
C ASP A 113 -5.35 6.89 -26.00
N GLU A 114 -6.56 6.39 -25.71
CA GLU A 114 -7.17 6.51 -24.40
C GLU A 114 -6.34 5.84 -23.30
N GLN A 115 -5.86 4.61 -23.53
CA GLN A 115 -5.02 3.90 -22.57
C GLN A 115 -3.69 4.64 -22.34
N ARG A 116 -3.09 5.22 -23.39
CA ARG A 116 -1.87 6.05 -23.28
C ARG A 116 -2.12 7.28 -22.41
N GLN A 117 -3.22 8.01 -22.64
CA GLN A 117 -3.56 9.20 -21.87
C GLN A 117 -3.80 8.87 -20.38
N ILE A 118 -4.52 7.79 -20.09
CA ILE A 118 -4.75 7.34 -18.71
C ILE A 118 -3.43 6.99 -18.03
N TYR A 119 -2.55 6.26 -18.70
CA TYR A 119 -1.25 5.88 -18.17
C TYR A 119 -0.35 7.09 -17.89
N GLU A 120 -0.29 8.05 -18.82
CA GLU A 120 0.46 9.30 -18.63
C GLU A 120 -0.07 10.12 -17.46
N GLN A 121 -1.39 10.16 -17.25
CA GLN A 121 -1.98 10.84 -16.11
C GLN A 121 -1.62 10.13 -14.80
N LEU A 122 -1.74 8.81 -14.74
CA LEU A 122 -1.36 8.03 -13.56
C LEU A 122 0.12 8.21 -13.18
N LEU A 123 1.02 8.27 -14.16
CA LEU A 123 2.44 8.56 -13.91
C LEU A 123 2.68 9.96 -13.31
N LYS A 124 1.92 10.96 -13.75
CA LYS A 124 2.00 12.32 -13.18
C LYS A 124 1.48 12.34 -11.74
N ASP A 125 0.38 11.65 -11.49
CA ASP A 125 -0.23 11.55 -10.16
C ASP A 125 0.70 10.80 -9.20
N GLU A 126 1.28 9.67 -9.62
CA GLU A 126 2.28 8.92 -8.85
C GLU A 126 3.48 9.79 -8.50
N LYS A 127 4.07 10.49 -9.49
CA LYS A 127 5.20 11.39 -9.24
C LYS A 127 4.84 12.49 -8.23
N THR A 128 3.63 13.03 -8.32
CA THR A 128 3.16 14.07 -7.40
C THR A 128 3.02 13.52 -5.98
N ALA A 129 2.36 12.38 -5.80
CA ALA A 129 2.19 11.73 -4.51
C ALA A 129 3.54 11.35 -3.88
N VAL A 130 4.49 10.83 -4.66
CA VAL A 130 5.85 10.51 -4.18
C VAL A 130 6.58 11.76 -3.69
N ASN A 131 6.45 12.88 -4.40
CA ASN A 131 7.04 14.15 -3.97
C ASN A 131 6.41 14.65 -2.66
N GLU A 132 5.09 14.57 -2.54
CA GLU A 132 4.36 14.94 -1.32
C GLU A 132 4.80 14.09 -0.13
N LEU A 133 4.92 12.78 -0.32
CA LEU A 133 5.44 11.86 0.71
C LEU A 133 6.87 12.20 1.11
N SER A 134 7.76 12.52 0.15
CA SER A 134 9.13 12.92 0.46
C SER A 134 9.20 14.21 1.29
N ILE A 135 8.34 15.19 0.97
CA ILE A 135 8.22 16.42 1.74
C ILE A 135 7.73 16.12 3.17
N PHE A 136 6.74 15.23 3.30
CA PHE A 136 6.20 14.83 4.58
C PHE A 136 7.23 14.05 5.42
N GLU A 137 7.98 13.14 4.83
CA GLU A 137 9.06 12.40 5.48
C GLU A 137 10.11 13.35 6.07
N LYS A 138 10.56 14.34 5.29
CA LYS A 138 11.49 15.38 5.77
C LYS A 138 10.91 16.19 6.94
N LYS A 139 9.60 16.51 6.91
CA LYS A 139 8.93 17.18 8.03
C LYS A 139 8.94 16.32 9.29
N VAL A 140 8.68 15.02 9.17
CA VAL A 140 8.71 14.08 10.29
C VAL A 140 10.12 13.97 10.88
N GLU A 141 11.16 13.91 10.05
CA GLU A 141 12.56 13.91 10.49
C GLU A 141 12.93 15.20 11.25
N LEU A 142 12.47 16.36 10.76
CA LEU A 142 12.66 17.63 11.45
C LEU A 142 11.96 17.66 12.80
N TRP A 143 10.72 17.15 12.90
CA TRP A 143 10.00 17.07 14.18
C TRP A 143 10.70 16.14 15.18
N ALA A 144 11.21 15.00 14.72
CA ALA A 144 11.96 14.06 15.56
C ALA A 144 13.27 14.68 16.10
N THR A 145 13.88 15.58 15.34
CA THR A 145 15.10 16.29 15.78
C THR A 145 14.77 17.45 16.71
N SER A 146 13.69 18.18 16.45
CA SER A 146 13.27 19.37 17.22
C SER A 146 12.81 19.04 18.64
N SER A 147 12.29 17.84 18.90
CA SER A 147 11.91 17.40 20.25
C SER A 147 13.11 17.19 21.19
N SER A 148 14.33 17.02 20.65
CA SER A 148 15.55 16.84 21.45
C SER A 148 16.10 18.14 22.04
N THR A 149 15.80 19.29 21.43
CA THR A 149 16.33 20.59 21.85
C THR A 149 15.57 21.17 23.04
N THR A 150 14.26 20.89 23.14
CA THR A 150 13.39 21.38 24.23
C THR A 150 13.46 20.53 25.51
N GLU A 151 14.06 19.34 25.44
CA GLU A 151 14.17 18.43 26.58
C GLU A 151 15.30 18.79 27.57
N LYS A 152 16.16 19.75 27.22
CA LYS A 152 17.30 20.18 28.06
C LYS A 152 16.91 21.09 29.24
N VAL A 153 15.66 21.55 29.37
CA VAL A 153 15.29 22.57 30.40
C VAL A 153 14.49 22.02 31.59
N LEU A 154 13.90 20.81 31.55
CA LEU A 154 13.08 20.34 32.68
C LEU A 154 13.36 18.87 33.02
N LYS A 155 14.45 18.62 33.74
CA LYS A 155 14.65 17.37 34.47
C LYS A 155 13.97 17.45 35.84
N LEU A 156 12.83 16.79 36.00
CA LEU A 156 12.30 16.32 37.29
C LEU A 156 11.95 14.83 37.17
N PRO A 157 12.08 14.01 38.24
CA PRO A 157 12.11 12.57 38.10
C PRO A 157 10.71 11.93 38.09
N SER A 158 10.56 11.02 37.12
CA SER A 158 9.83 9.75 37.23
C SER A 158 8.35 9.78 37.61
N ALA A 159 7.50 9.72 36.58
CA ALA A 159 6.29 8.91 36.61
C ALA A 159 6.23 8.09 35.32
N ARG A 160 6.36 6.76 35.44
CA ARG A 160 6.20 5.81 34.33
C ARG A 160 4.73 5.85 33.88
N ILE A 161 4.41 6.68 32.88
CA ILE A 161 3.10 6.64 32.23
C ILE A 161 3.14 5.53 31.18
N SER A 162 2.47 4.43 31.49
CA SER A 162 2.18 3.33 30.57
C SER A 162 1.31 3.83 29.41
N VAL A 163 1.92 4.28 28.33
CA VAL A 163 1.30 4.54 27.02
C VAL A 163 1.54 3.33 26.11
N ASN A 164 1.04 2.15 26.48
CA ASN A 164 1.36 0.89 25.78
C ASN A 164 0.15 0.10 25.27
N LYS A 165 -1.02 0.72 25.11
CA LYS A 165 -2.23 -0.02 24.65
C LYS A 165 -2.82 0.37 23.29
N THR A 166 -2.27 1.36 22.59
CA THR A 166 -2.91 1.86 21.34
C THR A 166 -2.05 1.81 20.08
N LEU A 167 -0.76 1.43 20.15
CA LEU A 167 0.09 1.32 18.95
C LEU A 167 0.13 -0.10 18.34
N GLY A 168 -0.42 -1.09 19.03
CA GLY A 168 -0.24 -2.52 18.73
C GLY A 168 -1.07 -3.09 17.57
N ASN A 169 -1.89 -2.31 16.86
CA ASN A 169 -2.91 -2.89 15.98
C ASN A 169 -2.58 -2.83 14.47
N HIS A 170 -1.44 -2.25 14.04
CA HIS A 170 -1.17 -2.05 12.60
C HIS A 170 0.30 -2.21 12.18
N LEU A 171 1.23 -2.38 13.12
CA LEU A 171 2.66 -2.44 12.83
C LEU A 171 3.16 -3.89 12.99
N PRO A 172 4.06 -4.36 12.12
CA PRO A 172 4.71 -5.67 12.30
C PRO A 172 5.40 -5.77 13.67
N GLU A 173 5.38 -6.95 14.28
CA GLU A 173 5.89 -7.18 15.63
C GLU A 173 7.36 -6.75 15.77
N GLU A 174 8.16 -6.89 14.71
CA GLU A 174 9.58 -6.50 14.67
C GLU A 174 9.76 -4.98 14.72
N VAL A 175 8.79 -4.21 14.19
CA VAL A 175 8.78 -2.75 14.30
C VAL A 175 8.40 -2.33 15.72
N ILE A 176 7.45 -3.04 16.34
CA ILE A 176 7.02 -2.82 17.71
C ILE A 176 8.13 -3.18 18.71
N GLU A 177 8.84 -4.29 18.48
CA GLU A 177 9.98 -4.75 19.29
C GLU A 177 11.13 -3.73 19.24
N PHE A 178 11.47 -3.24 18.05
CA PHE A 178 12.48 -2.18 17.90
C PHE A 178 12.07 -0.87 18.60
N GLU A 179 10.81 -0.44 18.46
CA GLU A 179 10.31 0.77 19.13
C GLU A 179 10.35 0.63 20.67
N ARG A 180 9.95 -0.54 21.18
CA ARG A 180 9.98 -0.89 22.60
C ARG A 180 11.41 -0.90 23.14
N PHE A 181 12.35 -1.49 22.40
CA PHE A 181 13.76 -1.50 22.75
C PHE A 181 14.30 -0.08 22.90
N LEU A 182 14.08 0.81 21.91
CA LEU A 182 14.52 2.21 22.00
C LEU A 182 13.92 2.94 23.20
N GLN A 183 12.65 2.72 23.51
CA GLN A 183 12.01 3.35 24.66
C GLN A 183 12.61 2.88 25.99
N GLN A 184 13.02 1.62 26.08
CA GLN A 184 13.60 1.03 27.29
C GLN A 184 15.07 1.38 27.49
N THR A 185 15.83 1.54 26.40
CA THR A 185 17.29 1.70 26.44
C THR A 185 17.76 3.14 26.27
N GLY A 186 16.89 4.14 26.43
CA GLY A 186 17.31 5.55 26.31
C GLY A 186 17.51 6.04 24.86
N GLY A 187 16.73 5.51 23.92
CA GLY A 187 16.63 5.98 22.55
C GLY A 187 17.70 5.43 21.60
N ARG A 188 17.90 6.13 20.47
CA ARG A 188 18.84 5.73 19.41
C ARG A 188 20.31 5.73 19.83
N GLN A 189 20.62 6.27 21.00
CA GLN A 189 21.99 6.44 21.51
C GLN A 189 22.22 5.69 22.80
N GLY A 190 21.30 4.84 23.25
CA GLY A 190 21.52 4.04 24.46
C GLY A 190 21.57 4.86 25.75
N GLY A 191 21.08 6.11 25.73
CA GLY A 191 21.24 7.07 26.83
C GLY A 191 22.60 7.77 26.89
N TRP A 192 23.48 7.56 25.91
CA TRP A 192 24.74 8.30 25.76
C TRP A 192 24.50 9.64 25.06
N ASP A 193 25.33 10.64 25.35
CA ASP A 193 25.29 11.89 24.59
C ASP A 193 25.88 11.73 23.18
N ASP A 194 25.58 12.70 22.31
CA ASP A 194 26.03 12.71 20.91
C ASP A 194 27.55 12.56 20.78
N GLY A 195 28.33 13.20 21.65
CA GLY A 195 29.80 13.21 21.56
C GLY A 195 30.40 11.86 21.94
N ASP A 196 29.99 11.33 23.09
CA ASP A 196 30.38 10.03 23.61
C ASP A 196 29.98 8.92 22.62
N HIS A 197 28.73 8.96 22.11
CA HIS A 197 28.24 7.97 21.17
C HIS A 197 29.03 7.99 19.85
N GLN A 198 29.35 9.18 19.31
CA GLN A 198 30.14 9.29 18.08
C GLN A 198 31.59 8.81 18.26
N ASN A 199 32.21 9.09 19.41
CA ASN A 199 33.54 8.58 19.72
C ASN A 199 33.54 7.05 19.87
N PHE A 200 32.54 6.48 20.54
CA PHE A 200 32.32 5.03 20.60
C PHE A 200 32.17 4.41 19.20
N LEU A 201 31.34 4.98 18.32
CA LEU A 201 31.11 4.44 16.97
C LEU A 201 32.39 4.41 16.12
N LYS A 202 33.24 5.43 16.24
CA LYS A 202 34.53 5.48 15.53
C LYS A 202 35.43 4.30 15.93
N VAL A 203 35.57 4.07 17.23
CA VAL A 203 36.40 2.99 17.76
C VAL A 203 35.76 1.62 17.47
N TRP A 204 34.44 1.49 17.64
CA TRP A 204 33.69 0.27 17.34
C TRP A 204 33.85 -0.17 15.88
N THR A 205 33.74 0.77 14.94
CA THR A 205 33.88 0.51 13.49
C THR A 205 35.31 0.12 13.15
N LYS A 206 36.31 0.79 13.74
CA LYS A 206 37.73 0.48 13.56
C LYS A 206 38.07 -0.96 13.99
N HIS A 207 37.52 -1.40 15.12
CA HIS A 207 37.75 -2.73 15.68
C HIS A 207 36.75 -3.81 15.22
N ARG A 208 35.80 -3.45 14.35
CA ARG A 208 34.71 -4.34 13.89
C ARG A 208 33.96 -5.03 15.05
N GLY A 209 33.81 -4.33 16.18
CA GLY A 209 33.12 -4.85 17.37
C GLY A 209 33.85 -5.98 18.12
N ARG A 210 35.19 -6.09 18.00
CA ARG A 210 36.05 -6.99 18.80
C ARG A 210 36.45 -6.34 20.12
N LEU A 211 36.53 -7.10 21.21
CA LEU A 211 36.78 -6.63 22.59
C LEU A 211 37.97 -5.65 22.77
N SER A 212 38.93 -5.65 21.85
CA SER A 212 40.02 -4.65 21.78
C SER A 212 39.55 -3.19 21.60
N TYR A 213 38.28 -2.96 21.27
CA TYR A 213 37.70 -1.62 21.16
C TYR A 213 37.57 -0.93 22.52
N VAL A 214 37.47 -1.68 23.63
CA VAL A 214 37.16 -1.12 24.96
C VAL A 214 38.32 -0.27 25.46
N ASP A 215 39.54 -0.78 25.35
CA ASP A 215 40.75 -0.08 25.82
C ASP A 215 40.98 1.21 25.03
N GLU A 216 40.78 1.18 23.70
CA GLU A 216 40.90 2.38 22.84
C GLU A 216 39.73 3.36 23.07
N ALA A 217 38.52 2.88 23.36
CA ALA A 217 37.38 3.76 23.60
C ALA A 217 37.53 4.56 24.90
N LEU A 218 38.19 4.01 25.91
CA LEU A 218 38.47 4.70 27.17
C LEU A 218 39.43 5.89 27.01
N GLU A 219 40.27 5.91 25.97
CA GLU A 219 41.15 7.06 25.68
C GLU A 219 40.36 8.29 25.17
N TYR A 220 39.19 8.08 24.58
CA TYR A 220 38.35 9.14 24.02
C TYR A 220 37.15 9.51 24.92
N LEU A 221 36.71 8.59 25.79
CA LEU A 221 35.53 8.72 26.64
C LEU A 221 35.91 9.13 28.08
N HIS A 222 36.29 10.39 28.23
CA HIS A 222 36.72 10.95 29.50
C HIS A 222 35.53 10.99 30.49
N GLY A 223 35.56 10.11 31.48
CA GLY A 223 34.52 10.00 32.52
C GLY A 223 33.59 8.79 32.39
N ARG A 224 33.83 7.88 31.45
CA ARG A 224 33.14 6.59 31.35
C ARG A 224 34.01 5.47 31.91
N THR A 225 33.37 4.51 32.57
CA THR A 225 34.04 3.31 33.07
C THR A 225 34.17 2.26 31.96
N LYS A 226 35.06 1.29 32.16
CA LYS A 226 35.21 0.16 31.26
C LYS A 226 33.89 -0.59 31.11
N GLU A 227 33.20 -0.78 32.22
CA GLU A 227 31.90 -1.43 32.32
C GLU A 227 30.83 -0.67 31.51
N ASP A 228 30.81 0.67 31.56
CA ASP A 228 29.87 1.48 30.76
C ASP A 228 30.07 1.25 29.26
N VAL A 229 31.33 1.25 28.80
CA VAL A 229 31.71 1.04 27.40
C VAL A 229 31.30 -0.36 26.92
N GLU A 230 31.51 -1.38 27.76
CA GLU A 230 31.13 -2.76 27.46
C GLU A 230 29.61 -2.94 27.38
N GLN A 231 28.85 -2.37 28.34
CA GLN A 231 27.39 -2.41 28.32
C GLN A 231 26.82 -1.70 27.10
N HIS A 232 27.40 -0.57 26.72
CA HIS A 232 27.01 0.15 25.50
C HIS A 232 27.34 -0.64 24.23
N GLY A 233 28.43 -1.40 24.21
CA GLY A 233 28.74 -2.32 23.12
C GLY A 233 27.79 -3.51 23.01
N ILE A 234 27.30 -4.04 24.13
CA ILE A 234 26.25 -5.07 24.15
C ILE A 234 24.95 -4.50 23.60
N TRP A 235 24.53 -3.33 24.10
CA TRP A 235 23.36 -2.61 23.63
C TRP A 235 23.44 -2.32 22.12
N TYR A 236 24.58 -1.82 21.63
CA TYR A 236 24.74 -1.45 20.23
C TYR A 236 24.64 -2.65 19.29
N ARG A 237 25.13 -3.81 19.73
CA ARG A 237 24.99 -5.08 18.98
C ARG A 237 23.53 -5.49 18.86
N GLU A 238 22.77 -5.39 19.95
CA GLU A 238 21.33 -5.68 19.96
C GLU A 238 20.53 -4.68 19.11
N PHE A 239 20.88 -3.39 19.19
CA PHE A 239 20.34 -2.34 18.34
C PHE A 239 20.51 -2.66 16.84
N LEU A 240 21.70 -3.10 16.41
CA LEU A 240 21.98 -3.45 15.03
C LEU A 240 21.12 -4.63 14.55
N ILE A 241 20.99 -5.68 15.38
CA ILE A 241 20.16 -6.86 15.05
C ILE A 241 18.71 -6.45 14.85
N LEU A 242 18.15 -5.66 15.77
CA LEU A 242 16.76 -5.23 15.70
C LEU A 242 16.52 -4.24 14.54
N GLN A 243 17.50 -3.37 14.26
CA GLN A 243 17.44 -2.46 13.13
C GLN A 243 17.44 -3.22 11.78
N ASP A 244 18.25 -4.26 11.66
CA ASP A 244 18.32 -5.07 10.45
C ASP A 244 17.07 -5.93 10.27
N ARG A 245 16.51 -6.51 11.34
CA ARG A 245 15.19 -7.17 11.30
C ARG A 245 14.09 -6.23 10.80
N LYS A 246 14.05 -4.98 11.29
CA LYS A 246 13.10 -3.96 10.84
C LYS A 246 13.27 -3.62 9.35
N LYS A 247 14.51 -3.54 8.84
CA LYS A 247 14.78 -3.32 7.41
C LYS A 247 14.33 -4.51 6.56
N GLU A 248 14.54 -5.73 7.05
CA GLU A 248 14.16 -6.95 6.33
C GLU A 248 12.64 -7.07 6.20
N VAL A 249 11.88 -6.77 7.25
CA VAL A 249 10.41 -6.72 7.18
C VAL A 249 9.92 -5.71 6.15
N LYS A 250 10.51 -4.51 6.11
CA LYS A 250 10.21 -3.54 5.05
C LYS A 250 10.50 -4.13 3.67
N ARG A 251 11.69 -4.72 3.46
CA ARG A 251 12.07 -5.33 2.17
C ARG A 251 11.11 -6.43 1.75
N LEU A 252 10.76 -7.34 2.65
CA LEU A 252 9.81 -8.43 2.40
C LEU A 252 8.41 -7.92 2.09
N PHE A 253 7.94 -6.89 2.80
CA PHE A 253 6.64 -6.24 2.54
C PHE A 253 6.58 -5.63 1.13
N TRP A 254 7.61 -4.87 0.73
CA TRP A 254 7.73 -4.34 -0.62
C TRP A 254 7.81 -5.44 -1.69
N GLY A 255 8.55 -6.52 -1.42
CA GLY A 255 8.61 -7.69 -2.29
C GLY A 255 7.27 -8.42 -2.44
N LEU A 256 6.50 -8.57 -1.35
CA LEU A 256 5.17 -9.17 -1.36
C LEU A 256 4.15 -8.33 -2.13
N CYS A 257 4.24 -7.00 -2.03
CA CYS A 257 3.42 -6.09 -2.84
C CYS A 257 3.68 -6.28 -4.33
N SER A 258 4.94 -6.33 -4.76
CA SER A 258 5.30 -6.60 -6.16
C SER A 258 4.81 -7.99 -6.61
N PHE A 259 4.95 -9.02 -5.77
CA PHE A 259 4.49 -10.38 -6.09
C PHE A 259 2.96 -10.47 -6.27
N LYS A 260 2.18 -9.73 -5.48
CA LYS A 260 0.72 -9.66 -5.63
C LYS A 260 0.29 -9.08 -6.98
N GLU A 261 1.03 -8.10 -7.50
CA GLU A 261 0.80 -7.52 -8.83
C GLU A 261 1.09 -8.54 -9.94
N TYR A 262 2.20 -9.28 -9.83
CA TYR A 262 2.52 -10.39 -10.75
C TYR A 262 1.47 -11.50 -10.74
N ILE A 263 0.98 -11.90 -9.56
CA ILE A 263 -0.11 -12.88 -9.44
C ILE A 263 -1.39 -12.37 -10.11
N LEU A 264 -1.71 -11.09 -9.97
CA LEU A 264 -2.90 -10.50 -10.57
C LEU A 264 -2.82 -10.51 -12.10
N ILE A 265 -1.66 -10.12 -12.66
CA ILE A 265 -1.39 -10.18 -14.10
C ILE A 265 -1.49 -11.61 -14.62
N PHE A 266 -0.89 -12.58 -13.90
CA PHE A 266 -0.95 -13.99 -14.26
C PHE A 266 -2.38 -14.54 -14.25
N LYS A 267 -3.19 -14.17 -13.24
CA LYS A 267 -4.61 -14.54 -13.16
C LYS A 267 -5.44 -13.95 -14.29
N ILE A 268 -5.19 -12.70 -14.67
CA ILE A 268 -5.86 -12.06 -15.80
C ILE A 268 -5.49 -12.78 -17.10
N HIS A 269 -4.21 -13.08 -17.32
CA HIS A 269 -3.75 -13.80 -18.50
C HIS A 269 -4.35 -15.21 -18.60
N ALA A 270 -4.38 -15.96 -17.49
CA ALA A 270 -5.01 -17.27 -17.43
C ALA A 270 -6.53 -17.22 -17.72
N LEU A 271 -7.23 -16.19 -17.22
CA LEU A 271 -8.65 -15.99 -17.51
C LEU A 271 -8.90 -15.70 -18.99
N VAL A 272 -8.04 -14.90 -19.62
CA VAL A 272 -8.12 -14.61 -21.06
C VAL A 272 -7.93 -15.88 -21.89
N ILE A 273 -6.91 -16.70 -21.57
CA ILE A 273 -6.68 -17.98 -22.25
C ILE A 273 -7.90 -18.91 -22.08
N PHE A 274 -8.43 -19.02 -20.86
CA PHE A 274 -9.59 -19.86 -20.58
C PHE A 274 -10.84 -19.44 -21.39
N VAL A 275 -11.10 -18.13 -21.49
CA VAL A 275 -12.22 -17.61 -22.29
C VAL A 275 -12.04 -17.93 -23.78
N LEU A 276 -10.83 -17.75 -24.31
CA LEU A 276 -10.51 -18.06 -25.72
C LEU A 276 -10.68 -19.56 -26.05
N ASP A 277 -10.29 -20.45 -25.14
CA ASP A 277 -10.44 -21.89 -25.33
C ASP A 277 -11.91 -22.33 -25.25
N TYR A 278 -12.69 -21.74 -24.35
CA TYR A 278 -14.13 -21.99 -24.26
C TYR A 278 -14.84 -21.58 -25.55
N GLU A 279 -14.48 -20.41 -26.12
CA GLU A 279 -15.08 -19.90 -27.35
C GLU A 279 -14.73 -20.78 -28.57
N LYS A 280 -13.48 -21.23 -28.68
CA LYS A 280 -13.07 -22.22 -29.70
C LYS A 280 -13.77 -23.56 -29.57
N ALA A 281 -14.11 -23.99 -28.35
CA ALA A 281 -14.85 -25.23 -28.13
C ALA A 281 -16.33 -25.06 -28.52
N GLU A 282 -16.92 -23.91 -28.23
CA GLU A 282 -18.29 -23.57 -28.60
C GLU A 282 -18.46 -23.44 -30.12
N GLU A 283 -17.52 -22.79 -30.82
CA GLU A 283 -17.52 -22.73 -32.28
C GLU A 283 -17.44 -24.13 -32.91
N ARG A 284 -16.59 -25.02 -32.39
CA ARG A 284 -16.53 -26.41 -32.87
C ARG A 284 -17.85 -27.15 -32.69
N ARG A 285 -18.54 -26.94 -31.56
CA ARG A 285 -19.88 -27.51 -31.32
C ARG A 285 -20.89 -26.98 -32.33
N GLN A 286 -20.90 -25.68 -32.57
CA GLN A 286 -21.82 -25.05 -33.53
C GLN A 286 -21.55 -25.51 -34.97
N GLN A 287 -20.29 -25.60 -35.39
CA GLN A 287 -19.90 -26.12 -36.69
C GLN A 287 -20.32 -27.59 -36.88
N GLN A 288 -20.12 -28.44 -35.86
CA GLN A 288 -20.59 -29.82 -35.91
C GLN A 288 -22.11 -29.91 -36.04
N GLN A 289 -22.85 -29.10 -35.27
CA GLN A 289 -24.31 -29.09 -35.32
C GLN A 289 -24.82 -28.63 -36.69
N ALA A 290 -24.19 -27.61 -37.27
CA ALA A 290 -24.50 -27.12 -38.62
C ALA A 290 -24.24 -28.19 -39.67
N ALA A 291 -23.09 -28.87 -39.63
CA ALA A 291 -22.75 -29.96 -40.56
C ALA A 291 -23.76 -31.13 -40.47
N ILE A 292 -24.15 -31.53 -39.26
CA ILE A 292 -25.17 -32.57 -39.06
C ILE A 292 -26.52 -32.14 -39.66
N SER A 293 -26.91 -30.88 -39.46
CA SER A 293 -28.17 -30.35 -39.98
C SER A 293 -28.19 -30.27 -41.52
N ALA A 294 -27.07 -29.86 -42.13
CA ALA A 294 -26.92 -29.79 -43.58
C ALA A 294 -26.93 -31.18 -44.21
N TRP A 295 -26.20 -32.15 -43.61
CA TRP A 295 -26.20 -33.54 -44.05
C TRP A 295 -27.61 -34.16 -44.00
N LYS A 296 -28.39 -33.89 -42.95
CA LYS A 296 -29.78 -34.36 -42.84
C LYS A 296 -30.67 -33.78 -43.95
N LYS A 297 -30.55 -32.48 -44.25
CA LYS A 297 -31.30 -31.82 -45.34
C LYS A 297 -30.94 -32.43 -46.70
N GLN A 298 -29.65 -32.59 -46.98
CA GLN A 298 -29.18 -33.18 -48.23
C GLN A 298 -29.71 -34.60 -48.41
N LYS A 299 -29.66 -35.42 -47.34
CA LYS A 299 -30.17 -36.79 -47.35
C LYS A 299 -31.69 -36.87 -47.57
N ALA A 300 -32.45 -35.93 -47.03
CA ALA A 300 -33.89 -35.85 -47.27
C ALA A 300 -34.20 -35.50 -48.73
N ILE A 301 -33.44 -34.58 -49.33
CA ILE A 301 -33.59 -34.21 -50.74
C ILE A 301 -33.24 -35.40 -51.65
N THR A 302 -32.12 -36.08 -51.42
CA THR A 302 -31.73 -37.25 -52.24
C THR A 302 -32.75 -38.38 -52.11
N SER A 303 -33.23 -38.65 -50.89
CA SER A 303 -34.30 -39.62 -50.64
C SER A 303 -35.60 -39.26 -51.37
N ALA A 304 -35.98 -37.98 -51.42
CA ALA A 304 -37.17 -37.53 -52.15
C ALA A 304 -37.00 -37.61 -53.67
N VAL A 305 -35.80 -37.34 -54.19
CA VAL A 305 -35.46 -37.48 -55.62
C VAL A 305 -35.49 -38.95 -56.04
N GLU A 306 -34.93 -39.85 -55.24
CA GLU A 306 -34.95 -41.31 -55.48
C GLU A 306 -36.38 -41.88 -55.45
N GLN A 307 -37.22 -41.41 -54.53
CA GLN A 307 -38.64 -41.78 -54.49
C GLN A 307 -39.38 -41.28 -55.73
N ASN A 308 -39.22 -40.01 -56.12
CA ASN A 308 -39.87 -39.47 -57.32
C ASN A 308 -39.38 -40.12 -58.62
N ALA A 309 -38.10 -40.50 -58.70
CA ALA A 309 -37.55 -41.25 -59.82
C ALA A 309 -38.14 -42.67 -59.91
N SER A 310 -38.47 -43.29 -58.78
CA SER A 310 -39.10 -44.61 -58.73
C SER A 310 -40.60 -44.57 -59.09
N THR A 311 -41.28 -43.45 -58.86
CA THR A 311 -42.70 -43.27 -59.20
C THR A 311 -42.94 -42.94 -60.68
N ASN A 312 -41.94 -42.41 -61.40
CA ASN A 312 -42.04 -42.00 -62.80
C ASN A 312 -41.69 -43.11 -63.82
N VAL A 313 -41.48 -44.34 -63.38
CA VAL A 313 -41.09 -45.50 -64.22
C VAL A 313 -42.24 -46.52 -64.35
N ILE A 314 -43.48 -46.14 -64.02
CA ILE A 314 -44.71 -46.96 -64.19
C ILE A 314 -45.63 -46.28 -65.21
#